data_AF-A0A497VDD1-F1
#
_entry.id   AF-A0A497VDD1-F1
#
_cell.length_a   1.000
_cell.length_b   1.000
_cell.length_c   1.000
_cell.angle_alpha   90.00
_cell.angle_beta   90.00
_cell.angle_gamma   90.00
#
_symmetry.space_group_name_H-M   'P 1'
#
loop_
_entity.id
_entity.type
_entity.pdbx_description
1 polymer ?
#
loop_
_entity_poly.entity_id
_entity_poly.type
_entity_poly.pdbx_seq_one_letter_code
_entity_poly.pdbx_strand_id
1 'polypeptide(L)'
;MSSKITSIISIFIFILFIGCSSEDGESGNCGEVIDVSFNVYSSTSLSLTIKAGHNTGSFKIEYGPAGFAKGTGVSITTLNTVYDIGGLIPSTSYDIYVTGICDGVENNAFYKLSNVTTRQSRCAGNTELDFFQFNPNELILQFLYRDSAPSHYEVEYGLAGFTLGTGTRISTVYLQKTITDFQMDKDYDFYARTFCSPFEATPFIKYTYRTVVPCPKPTNLRSNSIIGLCDSPDARKSIGWDHQYGSYQNFVVSLIRTVGETPGANTITTGNNGEILHGPFCEWIGFYVKANCNGGSSSEWAGPHYF
;
A
#
# COMPACT_ATOMS: atom_id res chain seq x y z
N MET A 1 95.79 52.26 -49.30
CA MET A 1 94.73 51.61 -50.09
C MET A 1 94.08 50.59 -49.17
N SER A 2 92.74 50.58 -49.07
CA SER A 2 91.89 50.05 -47.98
C SER A 2 91.81 50.99 -46.76
N SER A 3 90.66 51.41 -46.24
CA SER A 3 89.24 51.37 -46.67
C SER A 3 88.47 52.37 -45.77
N LYS A 4 87.47 53.05 -46.32
CA LYS A 4 86.58 54.01 -45.61
C LYS A 4 85.50 53.24 -44.85
N ILE A 5 85.14 53.65 -43.63
CA ILE A 5 83.78 53.45 -43.09
C ILE A 5 83.34 54.69 -42.32
N THR A 6 82.30 55.33 -42.85
CA THR A 6 81.59 56.51 -42.34
C THR A 6 80.50 56.10 -41.36
N SER A 7 80.36 56.87 -40.28
CA SER A 7 79.33 56.74 -39.25
C SER A 7 78.01 57.36 -39.70
N ILE A 8 76.89 56.64 -39.59
CA ILE A 8 75.53 57.21 -39.63
C ILE A 8 74.70 56.54 -38.53
N ILE A 9 74.22 57.37 -37.61
CA ILE A 9 73.30 57.07 -36.52
C ILE A 9 71.88 56.98 -37.10
N SER A 10 71.14 55.91 -36.80
CA SER A 10 69.69 55.91 -36.94
C SER A 10 69.03 55.05 -35.86
N ILE A 11 68.13 55.69 -35.13
CA ILE A 11 67.26 55.20 -34.06
C ILE A 11 66.32 54.13 -34.60
N PHE A 12 66.21 52.97 -33.94
CA PHE A 12 65.04 52.09 -34.09
C PHE A 12 64.65 51.38 -32.78
N ILE A 13 63.47 51.78 -32.35
CA ILE A 13 62.45 51.17 -31.47
C ILE A 13 62.67 49.72 -31.03
N PHE A 14 62.61 49.54 -29.71
CA PHE A 14 62.61 48.27 -28.98
C PHE A 14 61.19 47.68 -29.00
N ILE A 15 60.96 46.58 -29.74
CA ILE A 15 59.75 45.76 -29.63
C ILE A 15 60.17 44.41 -29.03
N LEU A 16 59.74 44.17 -27.79
CA LEU A 16 59.79 42.85 -27.15
C LEU A 16 58.87 41.91 -27.92
N PHE A 17 59.44 40.91 -28.60
CA PHE A 17 58.71 39.68 -28.92
C PHE A 17 58.78 38.76 -27.71
N ILE A 18 57.75 38.83 -26.87
CA ILE A 18 57.39 37.71 -26.00
C ILE A 18 56.83 36.64 -26.95
N GLY A 19 57.59 35.56 -27.11
CA GLY A 19 57.09 34.34 -27.71
C GLY A 19 55.98 33.78 -26.82
N CYS A 20 54.72 33.99 -27.19
CA CYS A 20 53.66 33.08 -26.79
C CYS A 20 53.95 31.75 -27.47
N SER A 21 54.53 30.82 -26.70
CA SER A 21 54.22 29.41 -26.88
C SER A 21 52.70 29.33 -26.84
N SER A 22 52.06 29.08 -27.97
CA SER A 22 50.77 28.41 -27.95
C SER A 22 51.04 27.09 -27.25
N GLU A 23 50.75 27.03 -25.94
CA GLU A 23 50.40 25.77 -25.33
C GLU A 23 49.29 25.24 -26.22
N ASP A 24 49.61 24.16 -26.94
CA ASP A 24 48.63 23.36 -27.65
C ASP A 24 47.67 22.86 -26.56
N GLY A 25 46.63 23.65 -26.30
CA GLY A 25 45.46 23.18 -25.60
C GLY A 25 44.94 22.07 -26.48
N GLU A 26 45.23 20.83 -26.11
CA GLU A 26 44.47 19.68 -26.55
C GLU A 26 43.01 20.12 -26.43
N SER A 27 42.34 20.33 -27.56
CA SER A 27 40.89 20.50 -27.55
C SER A 27 40.39 19.17 -27.01
N GLY A 28 40.19 19.11 -25.70
CA GLY A 28 39.99 17.89 -24.94
C GLY A 28 38.73 17.23 -25.45
N ASN A 29 38.90 16.37 -26.44
CA ASN A 29 37.80 15.81 -27.19
C ASN A 29 36.96 15.02 -26.19
N CYS A 30 35.65 15.20 -26.25
CA CYS A 30 34.78 14.53 -25.30
C CYS A 30 35.01 13.02 -25.43
N GLY A 31 35.42 12.37 -24.34
CA GLY A 31 35.69 10.94 -24.36
C GLY A 31 34.41 10.16 -24.58
N GLU A 32 34.50 9.10 -25.38
CA GLU A 32 33.39 8.16 -25.51
C GLU A 32 33.26 7.31 -24.24
N VAL A 33 32.06 6.80 -23.99
CA VAL A 33 31.85 5.82 -22.92
C VAL A 33 32.61 4.54 -23.29
N ILE A 34 33.58 4.16 -22.46
CA ILE A 34 34.52 3.07 -22.75
C ILE A 34 33.83 1.71 -22.62
N ASP A 35 33.04 1.55 -21.55
CA ASP A 35 32.33 0.32 -21.27
C ASP A 35 31.10 0.60 -20.41
N VAL A 36 30.07 -0.24 -20.56
CA VAL A 36 28.91 -0.25 -19.67
C VAL A 36 28.61 -1.69 -19.32
N SER A 37 28.73 -2.01 -18.04
CA SER A 37 28.24 -3.28 -17.50
C SER A 37 26.91 -3.09 -16.79
N PHE A 38 26.14 -4.16 -16.64
CA PHE A 38 24.83 -4.09 -16.01
C PHE A 38 24.58 -5.27 -15.07
N ASN A 39 23.71 -5.07 -14.10
CA ASN A 39 23.18 -6.11 -13.23
C ASN A 39 21.66 -5.97 -13.14
N VAL A 40 20.92 -6.95 -13.66
CA VAL A 40 19.48 -7.05 -13.44
C VAL A 40 19.25 -7.75 -12.11
N TYR A 41 18.85 -6.98 -11.09
CA TYR A 41 18.63 -7.50 -9.74
C TYR A 41 17.15 -7.72 -9.39
N SER A 42 16.21 -7.10 -10.12
CA SER A 42 14.77 -7.34 -9.95
C SER A 42 14.05 -7.50 -11.31
N SER A 43 12.74 -7.75 -11.24
CA SER A 43 11.81 -7.78 -12.38
C SER A 43 11.60 -6.40 -13.01
N THR A 44 11.85 -5.31 -12.26
CA THR A 44 11.54 -3.94 -12.68
C THR A 44 12.74 -3.00 -12.58
N SER A 45 13.92 -3.53 -12.27
CA SER A 45 15.10 -2.71 -12.00
C SER A 45 16.41 -3.39 -12.41
N LEU A 46 17.33 -2.56 -12.88
CA LEU A 46 18.71 -2.93 -13.16
C LEU A 46 19.66 -1.80 -12.75
N SER A 47 20.89 -2.16 -12.45
CA SER A 47 21.97 -1.21 -12.18
C SER A 47 22.94 -1.18 -13.37
N LEU A 48 23.33 0.00 -13.82
CA LEU A 48 24.39 0.22 -14.79
C LEU A 48 25.67 0.65 -14.08
N THR A 49 26.81 0.18 -14.57
CA THR A 49 28.13 0.67 -14.17
C THR A 49 28.87 1.12 -15.41
N ILE A 50 29.12 2.42 -15.50
CA ILE A 50 29.63 3.15 -16.65
C ILE A 50 31.12 3.42 -16.43
N LYS A 51 31.94 2.98 -17.37
CA LYS A 51 33.34 3.35 -17.46
C LYS A 51 33.48 4.58 -18.36
N ALA A 52 33.68 5.72 -17.73
CA ALA A 52 33.79 7.02 -18.37
C ALA A 52 35.00 7.11 -19.31
N GLY A 53 34.84 7.85 -20.41
CA GLY A 53 35.94 8.29 -21.25
C GLY A 53 36.69 9.50 -20.66
N HIS A 54 37.70 9.96 -21.40
CA HIS A 54 38.42 11.18 -21.05
C HIS A 54 37.48 12.40 -20.98
N ASN A 55 37.65 13.26 -19.96
CA ASN A 55 36.86 14.48 -19.74
C ASN A 55 35.32 14.32 -19.68
N THR A 56 34.80 13.09 -19.50
CA THR A 56 33.36 12.85 -19.38
C THR A 56 32.90 13.09 -17.94
N GLY A 57 32.16 14.18 -17.71
CA GLY A 57 31.69 14.58 -16.37
C GLY A 57 30.24 14.16 -16.06
N SER A 58 29.47 13.81 -17.09
CA SER A 58 28.09 13.33 -16.94
C SER A 58 27.68 12.41 -18.08
N PHE A 59 26.54 11.74 -17.93
CA PHE A 59 26.07 10.74 -18.87
C PHE A 59 24.60 10.94 -19.16
N LYS A 60 24.23 10.81 -20.43
CA LYS A 60 22.85 10.62 -20.87
C LYS A 60 22.60 9.15 -21.09
N ILE A 61 21.64 8.61 -20.36
CA ILE A 61 21.14 7.25 -20.49
C ILE A 61 19.80 7.33 -21.17
N GLU A 62 19.65 6.64 -22.30
CA GLU A 62 18.38 6.51 -23.01
C GLU A 62 18.01 5.03 -23.12
N TYR A 63 16.83 4.65 -22.66
CA TYR A 63 16.39 3.26 -22.67
C TYR A 63 14.95 3.11 -23.14
N GLY A 64 14.64 1.94 -23.69
CA GLY A 64 13.33 1.59 -24.20
C GLY A 64 13.26 0.10 -24.56
N PRO A 65 12.06 -0.43 -24.87
CA PRO A 65 11.91 -1.81 -25.32
C PRO A 65 12.89 -2.14 -26.47
N ALA A 66 13.45 -3.35 -26.47
CA ALA A 66 14.47 -3.74 -27.45
C ALA A 66 14.02 -3.46 -28.89
N GLY A 67 14.90 -2.84 -29.68
CA GLY A 67 14.59 -2.39 -31.04
C GLY A 67 13.97 -0.99 -31.15
N PHE A 68 13.75 -0.27 -30.05
CA PHE A 68 13.33 1.14 -30.12
C PHE A 68 14.40 2.01 -30.82
N ALA A 69 13.95 3.09 -31.48
CA ALA A 69 14.86 4.03 -32.11
C ALA A 69 15.45 5.00 -31.07
N LYS A 70 16.77 5.15 -31.03
CA LYS A 70 17.44 6.19 -30.24
C LYS A 70 16.84 7.58 -30.57
N GLY A 71 16.60 8.39 -29.55
CA GLY A 71 15.85 9.65 -29.59
C GLY A 71 14.36 9.51 -29.25
N THR A 72 13.82 8.30 -29.13
CA THR A 72 12.39 8.05 -28.83
C THR A 72 12.16 7.37 -27.48
N GLY A 73 13.23 6.94 -26.81
CA GLY A 73 13.15 6.28 -25.51
C GLY A 73 13.04 7.26 -24.35
N VAL A 74 13.05 6.69 -23.15
CA VAL A 74 13.12 7.48 -21.92
C VAL A 74 14.57 7.91 -21.71
N SER A 75 14.79 9.22 -21.63
CA SER A 75 16.11 9.82 -21.45
C SER A 75 16.30 10.35 -20.03
N ILE A 76 17.48 10.10 -19.46
CA ILE A 76 17.89 10.53 -18.13
C ILE A 76 19.33 11.06 -18.22
N THR A 77 19.63 12.16 -17.52
CA THR A 77 21.00 12.65 -17.37
C THR A 77 21.45 12.47 -15.91
N THR A 78 22.66 11.95 -15.72
CA THR A 78 23.23 11.69 -14.39
C THR A 78 24.71 12.06 -14.33
N LEU A 79 25.18 12.46 -13.15
CA LEU A 79 26.60 12.65 -12.85
C LEU A 79 27.27 11.35 -12.36
N ASN A 80 26.47 10.35 -12.00
CA ASN A 80 26.95 9.13 -11.37
C ASN A 80 27.40 8.11 -12.42
N THR A 81 28.51 7.45 -12.16
CA THR A 81 29.01 6.31 -12.95
C THR A 81 28.31 5.00 -12.62
N VAL A 82 27.56 4.94 -11.51
CA VAL A 82 26.63 3.86 -11.20
C VAL A 82 25.23 4.44 -11.18
N TYR A 83 24.30 3.82 -11.90
CA TYR A 83 22.93 4.32 -12.03
C TYR A 83 21.90 3.19 -12.01
N ASP A 84 20.91 3.31 -11.13
CA ASP A 84 19.81 2.38 -11.03
C ASP A 84 18.62 2.85 -11.87
N ILE A 85 18.24 2.04 -12.85
CA ILE A 85 17.00 2.21 -13.61
C ILE A 85 15.92 1.40 -12.91
N GLY A 86 14.84 2.06 -12.49
CA GLY A 86 13.64 1.45 -11.93
C GLY A 86 12.42 1.63 -12.84
N GLY A 87 11.30 1.02 -12.46
CA GLY A 87 10.03 1.14 -13.21
C GLY A 87 10.03 0.43 -14.57
N LEU A 88 10.93 -0.53 -14.79
CA LEU A 88 10.94 -1.36 -15.99
C LEU A 88 9.80 -2.38 -15.94
N ILE A 89 9.38 -2.86 -17.12
CA ILE A 89 8.37 -3.90 -17.26
C ILE A 89 9.05 -5.27 -17.05
N PRO A 90 8.47 -6.19 -16.24
CA PRO A 90 8.98 -7.54 -16.08
C PRO A 90 9.04 -8.34 -17.38
N SER A 91 9.94 -9.33 -17.44
CA SER A 91 10.15 -10.22 -18.61
C SER A 91 10.29 -9.49 -19.95
N THR A 92 10.83 -8.27 -19.93
CA THR A 92 10.92 -7.41 -21.13
C THR A 92 12.39 -7.13 -21.44
N SER A 93 12.75 -7.30 -22.71
CA SER A 93 14.08 -6.94 -23.21
C SER A 93 14.15 -5.45 -23.53
N TYR A 94 15.22 -4.80 -23.10
CA TYR A 94 15.49 -3.38 -23.33
C TYR A 94 16.77 -3.19 -24.14
N ASP A 95 16.77 -2.15 -24.97
CA ASP A 95 18.00 -1.55 -25.47
C ASP A 95 18.33 -0.32 -24.61
N ILE A 96 19.62 -0.07 -24.39
CA ILE A 96 20.09 1.05 -23.58
C ILE A 96 21.26 1.72 -24.30
N TYR A 97 21.15 3.03 -24.49
CA TYR A 97 22.17 3.89 -25.04
C TYR A 97 22.76 4.74 -23.92
N VAL A 98 24.08 4.78 -23.82
CA VAL A 98 24.79 5.66 -22.87
C VAL A 98 25.72 6.58 -23.66
N THR A 99 25.51 7.88 -23.54
CA THR A 99 26.30 8.92 -24.19
C THR A 99 27.02 9.74 -23.11
N GLY A 100 28.33 9.91 -23.26
CA GLY A 100 29.12 10.79 -22.40
C GLY A 100 28.82 12.26 -22.71
N ILE A 101 28.86 13.11 -21.69
CA ILE A 101 28.70 14.57 -21.80
C ILE A 101 29.92 15.24 -21.16
N CYS A 102 30.53 16.14 -21.91
CA CYS A 102 31.69 16.92 -21.50
C CYS A 102 31.33 18.40 -21.57
N ASP A 103 31.40 19.11 -20.44
CA ASP A 103 31.08 20.54 -20.33
C ASP A 103 29.74 20.95 -20.98
N GLY A 104 28.72 20.08 -20.85
CA GLY A 104 27.38 20.30 -21.39
C GLY A 104 27.20 19.90 -22.87
N VAL A 105 28.24 19.38 -23.53
CA VAL A 105 28.19 18.90 -24.91
C VAL A 105 28.10 17.37 -24.92
N GLU A 106 27.05 16.82 -25.53
CA GLU A 106 26.91 15.37 -25.76
C GLU A 106 27.94 14.86 -26.77
N ASN A 107 28.57 13.73 -26.47
CA ASN A 107 29.40 13.02 -27.42
C ASN A 107 28.54 12.50 -28.60
N ASN A 108 29.11 12.50 -29.80
CA ASN A 108 28.46 11.93 -30.98
C ASN A 108 28.42 10.39 -30.95
N ALA A 109 29.33 9.75 -30.23
CA ALA A 109 29.36 8.31 -29.99
C ALA A 109 28.54 7.93 -28.75
N PHE A 110 28.03 6.70 -28.76
CA PHE A 110 27.31 6.11 -27.63
C PHE A 110 27.71 4.65 -27.46
N TYR A 111 27.64 4.18 -26.23
CA TYR A 111 27.71 2.75 -25.93
C TYR A 111 26.29 2.17 -25.97
N LYS A 112 26.11 1.04 -26.65
CA LYS A 112 24.81 0.35 -26.73
C LYS A 112 24.86 -1.00 -26.01
N LEU A 113 23.99 -1.18 -25.03
CA LEU A 113 23.58 -2.50 -24.55
C LEU A 113 22.30 -2.92 -25.28
N SER A 114 22.28 -4.13 -25.81
CA SER A 114 21.10 -4.65 -26.52
C SER A 114 20.51 -5.86 -25.80
N ASN A 115 19.19 -6.01 -25.87
CA ASN A 115 18.45 -7.14 -25.29
C ASN A 115 18.71 -7.39 -23.79
N VAL A 116 18.91 -6.33 -23.00
CA VAL A 116 19.00 -6.43 -21.54
C VAL A 116 17.62 -6.82 -21.01
N THR A 117 17.48 -8.07 -20.57
CA THR A 117 16.17 -8.63 -20.23
C THR A 117 15.93 -8.59 -18.73
N THR A 118 14.84 -7.96 -18.32
CA THR A 118 14.41 -7.93 -16.92
C THR A 118 13.98 -9.31 -16.44
N ARG A 119 14.03 -9.55 -15.12
CA ARG A 119 13.59 -10.82 -14.54
C ARG A 119 12.07 -11.00 -14.70
N GLN A 120 11.63 -12.25 -14.58
CA GLN A 120 10.21 -12.56 -14.50
C GLN A 120 9.57 -11.90 -13.27
N SER A 121 8.33 -11.45 -13.44
CA SER A 121 7.49 -10.91 -12.36
C SER A 121 7.39 -11.89 -11.20
N ARG A 122 7.45 -11.34 -9.98
CA ARG A 122 7.13 -12.07 -8.74
C ARG A 122 5.81 -11.59 -8.11
N CYS A 123 5.01 -10.87 -8.91
CA CYS A 123 3.70 -10.32 -8.56
C CYS A 123 2.57 -11.02 -9.31
N ALA A 124 2.59 -12.36 -9.36
CA ALA A 124 1.53 -13.14 -10.01
C ALA A 124 0.40 -13.51 -9.03
N GLY A 125 0.62 -13.38 -7.73
CA GLY A 125 -0.39 -13.61 -6.70
C GLY A 125 -1.46 -12.53 -6.63
N ASN A 126 -2.56 -12.86 -5.94
CA ASN A 126 -3.66 -11.94 -5.64
C ASN A 126 -3.58 -11.47 -4.19
N THR A 127 -3.90 -10.19 -3.97
CA THR A 127 -4.08 -9.61 -2.63
C THR A 127 -5.44 -10.00 -2.09
N GLU A 128 -5.47 -10.83 -1.05
CA GLU A 128 -6.66 -11.16 -0.27
C GLU A 128 -6.76 -10.25 0.95
N LEU A 129 -7.99 -9.85 1.29
CA LEU A 129 -8.29 -8.95 2.40
C LEU A 129 -9.43 -9.51 3.24
N ASP A 130 -9.11 -9.84 4.50
CA ASP A 130 -10.09 -10.20 5.52
C ASP A 130 -10.34 -9.00 6.45
N PHE A 131 -11.56 -8.92 6.96
CA PHE A 131 -12.03 -7.82 7.78
C PHE A 131 -12.43 -8.32 9.16
N PHE A 132 -11.88 -7.69 10.20
CA PHE A 132 -12.25 -7.97 11.59
C PHE A 132 -12.65 -6.68 12.29
N GLN A 133 -13.87 -6.66 12.80
CA GLN A 133 -14.40 -5.53 13.55
C GLN A 133 -14.88 -5.98 14.93
N PHE A 134 -14.06 -5.72 15.94
CA PHE A 134 -14.39 -5.99 17.34
C PHE A 134 -14.91 -4.74 18.07
N ASN A 135 -14.51 -3.56 17.56
CA ASN A 135 -14.89 -2.25 18.07
C ASN A 135 -15.66 -1.48 16.99
N PRO A 136 -16.73 -0.74 17.32
CA PRO A 136 -17.52 -0.02 16.32
C PRO A 136 -16.74 1.04 15.52
N ASN A 137 -15.67 1.58 16.11
CA ASN A 137 -14.87 2.67 15.51
C ASN A 137 -13.56 2.18 14.88
N GLU A 138 -13.26 0.88 14.95
CA GLU A 138 -12.00 0.33 14.45
C GLU A 138 -12.28 -0.86 13.53
N LEU A 139 -11.60 -0.88 12.39
CA LEU A 139 -11.62 -2.00 11.45
C LEU A 139 -10.20 -2.50 11.26
N ILE A 140 -9.98 -3.78 11.53
CA ILE A 140 -8.70 -4.44 11.29
C ILE A 140 -8.77 -5.09 9.91
N LEU A 141 -7.88 -4.63 9.04
CA LEU A 141 -7.60 -5.26 7.76
C LEU A 141 -6.52 -6.32 7.95
N GLN A 142 -6.79 -7.55 7.54
CA GLN A 142 -5.81 -8.61 7.51
C GLN A 142 -5.49 -8.98 6.06
N PHE A 143 -4.21 -8.89 5.70
CA PHE A 143 -3.71 -9.13 4.36
C PHE A 143 -3.22 -10.56 4.22
N LEU A 144 -3.55 -11.17 3.09
CA LEU A 144 -3.01 -12.45 2.67
C LEU A 144 -2.52 -12.35 1.22
N TYR A 145 -1.31 -12.87 0.98
CA TYR A 145 -0.70 -12.91 -0.34
C TYR A 145 0.06 -14.22 -0.51
N ARG A 146 -0.33 -15.02 -1.51
CA ARG A 146 0.20 -16.37 -1.76
C ARG A 146 1.02 -16.42 -3.05
N ASP A 147 2.19 -15.77 -3.04
CA ASP A 147 3.15 -15.88 -4.15
C ASP A 147 4.59 -15.62 -3.66
N SER A 148 4.90 -14.36 -3.36
CA SER A 148 6.21 -13.93 -2.90
C SER A 148 6.12 -13.17 -1.57
N ALA A 149 7.26 -12.86 -0.97
CA ALA A 149 7.30 -11.95 0.18
C ALA A 149 7.10 -10.51 -0.34
N PRO A 150 5.98 -9.85 -0.02
CA PRO A 150 5.73 -8.53 -0.55
C PRO A 150 6.54 -7.46 0.18
N SER A 151 6.84 -6.37 -0.52
CA SER A 151 7.47 -5.18 0.06
C SER A 151 6.51 -4.42 0.96
N HIS A 152 5.25 -4.25 0.53
CA HIS A 152 4.17 -3.64 1.30
C HIS A 152 2.81 -3.90 0.63
N TYR A 153 1.75 -3.56 1.36
CA TYR A 153 0.36 -3.54 0.89
C TYR A 153 -0.12 -2.10 0.80
N GLU A 154 -1.00 -1.84 -0.15
CA GLU A 154 -1.71 -0.56 -0.29
C GLU A 154 -3.21 -0.83 -0.34
N VAL A 155 -3.97 0.00 0.38
CA VAL A 155 -5.43 -0.01 0.34
C VAL A 155 -5.92 1.40 0.14
N GLU A 156 -6.87 1.56 -0.76
CA GLU A 156 -7.68 2.76 -0.87
C GLU A 156 -9.12 2.44 -0.51
N TYR A 157 -9.70 3.15 0.44
CA TYR A 157 -11.04 2.86 0.95
C TYR A 157 -11.89 4.12 1.11
N GLY A 158 -13.20 3.92 1.10
CA GLY A 158 -14.20 4.98 1.22
C GLY A 158 -15.62 4.39 1.29
N LEU A 159 -16.62 5.26 1.49
CA LEU A 159 -18.02 4.83 1.44
C LEU A 159 -18.30 4.09 0.13
N ALA A 160 -19.12 3.04 0.18
CA ALA A 160 -19.41 2.19 -0.96
C ALA A 160 -19.88 3.02 -2.17
N GLY A 161 -19.33 2.71 -3.34
CA GLY A 161 -19.58 3.43 -4.58
C GLY A 161 -18.63 4.60 -4.85
N PHE A 162 -17.63 4.86 -4.01
CA PHE A 162 -16.62 5.88 -4.32
C PHE A 162 -15.78 5.52 -5.56
N THR A 163 -15.29 6.55 -6.25
CA THR A 163 -14.42 6.41 -7.41
C THR A 163 -12.98 6.11 -6.97
N LEU A 164 -12.38 5.04 -7.47
CA LEU A 164 -10.95 4.74 -7.22
C LEU A 164 -10.08 5.95 -7.60
N GLY A 165 -9.19 6.35 -6.69
CA GLY A 165 -8.36 7.56 -6.76
C GLY A 165 -8.87 8.72 -5.90
N THR A 166 -10.13 8.68 -5.42
CA THR A 166 -10.71 9.73 -4.56
C THR A 166 -10.89 9.31 -3.10
N GLY A 167 -10.58 8.06 -2.76
CA GLY A 167 -10.72 7.54 -1.41
C GLY A 167 -9.54 7.88 -0.51
N THR A 168 -9.60 7.38 0.72
CA THR A 168 -8.48 7.47 1.67
C THR A 168 -7.49 6.35 1.37
N ARG A 169 -6.23 6.71 1.11
CA ARG A 169 -5.17 5.76 0.81
C ARG A 169 -4.25 5.53 2.00
N ILE A 170 -3.97 4.26 2.28
CA ILE A 170 -3.06 3.82 3.33
C ILE A 170 -2.12 2.73 2.80
N SER A 171 -0.97 2.58 3.47
CA SER A 171 -0.04 1.49 3.21
C SER A 171 0.45 0.86 4.51
N THR A 172 0.94 -0.39 4.41
CA THR A 172 1.54 -1.12 5.54
C THR A 172 2.54 -2.16 5.04
N VAL A 173 3.62 -2.37 5.79
CA VAL A 173 4.56 -3.49 5.59
C VAL A 173 4.18 -4.72 6.41
N TYR A 174 3.19 -4.60 7.30
CA TYR A 174 2.72 -5.66 8.17
C TYR A 174 1.50 -6.37 7.57
N LEU A 175 1.25 -7.61 7.99
CA LEU A 175 0.09 -8.41 7.56
C LEU A 175 -1.25 -7.91 8.11
N GLN A 176 -1.23 -6.91 9.00
CA GLN A 176 -2.43 -6.31 9.56
C GLN A 176 -2.32 -4.79 9.58
N LYS A 177 -3.47 -4.13 9.43
CA LYS A 177 -3.60 -2.68 9.57
C LYS A 177 -4.93 -2.33 10.22
N THR A 178 -4.88 -1.70 11.38
CA THR A 178 -6.05 -1.08 11.99
C THR A 178 -6.30 0.27 11.35
N ILE A 179 -7.56 0.54 11.04
CA ILE A 179 -8.06 1.82 10.61
C ILE A 179 -9.11 2.27 11.64
N THR A 180 -9.07 3.55 12.03
CA THR A 180 -9.96 4.16 13.01
C THR A 180 -10.99 5.06 12.34
N ASP A 181 -11.92 5.59 13.13
CA ASP A 181 -12.86 6.65 12.74
C ASP A 181 -13.83 6.23 11.61
N PHE A 182 -14.19 4.95 11.58
CA PHE A 182 -15.22 4.44 10.69
C PHE A 182 -16.63 4.90 11.10
N GLN A 183 -17.44 5.24 10.10
CA GLN A 183 -18.87 5.41 10.31
C GLN A 183 -19.51 4.03 10.48
N MET A 184 -20.31 3.87 11.52
CA MET A 184 -21.03 2.63 11.83
C MET A 184 -22.25 2.44 10.91
N ASP A 185 -22.64 1.17 10.70
CA ASP A 185 -23.75 0.76 9.81
C ASP A 185 -23.68 1.38 8.41
N LYS A 186 -22.49 1.38 7.82
CA LYS A 186 -22.23 1.88 6.47
C LYS A 186 -21.51 0.82 5.66
N ASP A 187 -21.90 0.72 4.40
CA ASP A 187 -21.16 -0.04 3.41
C ASP A 187 -19.94 0.78 2.96
N TYR A 188 -18.77 0.15 2.98
CA TYR A 188 -17.51 0.70 2.48
C TYR A 188 -16.95 -0.18 1.38
N ASP A 189 -16.37 0.45 0.37
CA ASP A 189 -15.56 -0.23 -0.63
C ASP A 189 -14.07 -0.09 -0.27
N PHE A 190 -13.29 -1.13 -0.57
CA PHE A 190 -11.85 -1.20 -0.37
C PHE A 190 -11.21 -1.70 -1.66
N TYR A 191 -10.23 -0.98 -2.18
CA TYR A 191 -9.40 -1.42 -3.29
C TYR A 191 -8.02 -1.73 -2.73
N ALA A 192 -7.67 -3.01 -2.68
CA ALA A 192 -6.41 -3.48 -2.12
C ALA A 192 -5.48 -3.98 -3.23
N ARG A 193 -4.18 -3.74 -3.07
CA ARG A 193 -3.13 -4.31 -3.91
C ARG A 193 -1.85 -4.56 -3.12
N THR A 194 -0.99 -5.37 -3.69
CA THR A 194 0.30 -5.75 -3.11
C THR A 194 1.43 -5.22 -3.97
N PHE A 195 2.49 -4.74 -3.35
CA PHE A 195 3.74 -4.40 -4.02
C PHE A 195 4.78 -5.47 -3.72
N CYS A 196 5.21 -6.25 -4.71
CA CYS A 196 6.25 -7.29 -4.51
C CYS A 196 7.67 -6.70 -4.64
N SER A 197 7.77 -5.52 -5.25
CA SER A 197 8.95 -4.65 -5.18
C SER A 197 8.48 -3.18 -5.15
N PRO A 198 9.37 -2.21 -4.85
CA PRO A 198 8.99 -0.79 -4.81
C PRO A 198 8.33 -0.26 -6.11
N PHE A 199 8.58 -0.91 -7.25
CA PHE A 199 8.07 -0.50 -8.56
C PHE A 199 7.18 -1.56 -9.22
N GLU A 200 6.82 -2.62 -8.51
CA GLU A 200 5.99 -3.70 -9.04
C GLU A 200 4.78 -3.90 -8.14
N ALA A 201 3.61 -3.42 -8.60
CA ALA A 201 2.34 -3.57 -7.91
C ALA A 201 1.41 -4.52 -8.67
N THR A 202 0.63 -5.29 -7.92
CA THR A 202 -0.52 -6.00 -8.48
C THR A 202 -1.63 -5.01 -8.86
N PRO A 203 -2.57 -5.41 -9.74
CA PRO A 203 -3.81 -4.67 -9.92
C PRO A 203 -4.58 -4.53 -8.60
N PHE A 204 -5.42 -3.50 -8.51
CA PHE A 204 -6.36 -3.37 -7.41
C PHE A 204 -7.45 -4.44 -7.49
N ILE A 205 -7.76 -5.04 -6.34
CA ILE A 205 -8.89 -5.95 -6.14
C ILE A 205 -9.89 -5.23 -5.22
N LYS A 206 -11.16 -5.22 -5.62
CA LYS A 206 -12.25 -4.59 -4.88
C LYS A 206 -12.87 -5.54 -3.87
N TYR A 207 -13.06 -5.05 -2.66
CA TYR A 207 -13.81 -5.67 -1.57
C TYR A 207 -14.88 -4.70 -1.08
N THR A 208 -15.97 -5.24 -0.52
CA THR A 208 -17.01 -4.43 0.14
C THR A 208 -17.25 -4.99 1.53
N TYR A 209 -17.32 -4.11 2.52
CA TYR A 209 -17.55 -4.46 3.92
C TYR A 209 -18.57 -3.51 4.53
N ARG A 210 -19.55 -4.07 5.25
CA ARG A 210 -20.51 -3.29 6.02
C ARG A 210 -20.03 -3.18 7.46
N THR A 211 -19.79 -1.96 7.92
CA THR A 211 -19.40 -1.72 9.31
C THR A 211 -20.53 -2.09 10.26
N VAL A 212 -20.15 -2.53 11.46
CA VAL A 212 -21.10 -2.97 12.47
C VAL A 212 -21.98 -1.82 12.97
N VAL A 213 -23.15 -2.17 13.49
CA VAL A 213 -24.02 -1.25 14.23
C VAL A 213 -23.46 -0.98 15.63
N PRO A 214 -23.69 0.23 16.22
CA PRO A 214 -23.19 0.61 17.54
C PRO A 214 -23.66 -0.29 18.68
N CYS A 215 -24.87 -0.84 18.55
CA CYS A 215 -25.52 -1.64 19.58
C CYS A 215 -26.12 -2.90 18.92
N PRO A 216 -25.31 -3.95 18.70
CA PRO A 216 -25.81 -5.16 18.07
C PRO A 216 -26.85 -5.83 18.96
N LYS A 217 -27.89 -6.38 18.34
CA LYS A 217 -28.83 -7.22 19.08
C LYS A 217 -28.12 -8.51 19.53
N PRO A 218 -28.50 -9.06 20.70
CA PRO A 218 -27.98 -10.37 21.11
C PRO A 218 -28.23 -11.47 20.07
N THR A 219 -27.39 -12.49 20.07
CA THR A 219 -27.43 -13.63 19.13
C THR A 219 -27.42 -14.95 19.91
N ASN A 220 -27.62 -16.08 19.22
CA ASN A 220 -27.55 -17.42 19.81
C ASN A 220 -28.35 -17.56 21.13
N LEU A 221 -29.61 -17.10 21.08
CA LEU A 221 -30.54 -17.23 22.20
C LEU A 221 -30.74 -18.72 22.50
N ARG A 222 -30.74 -19.05 23.79
CA ARG A 222 -30.80 -20.43 24.28
C ARG A 222 -31.50 -20.49 25.62
N SER A 223 -32.02 -21.66 25.94
CA SER A 223 -32.63 -21.92 27.24
C SER A 223 -32.48 -23.37 27.66
N ASN A 224 -32.26 -23.61 28.95
CA ASN A 224 -32.13 -24.96 29.51
C ASN A 224 -32.85 -25.03 30.86
N SER A 225 -33.57 -26.13 31.11
CA SER A 225 -34.12 -26.41 32.44
C SER A 225 -32.99 -26.87 33.36
N ILE A 226 -32.87 -26.27 34.55
CA ILE A 226 -31.83 -26.60 35.53
C ILE A 226 -32.39 -27.58 36.56
N ILE A 227 -33.49 -27.20 37.23
CA ILE A 227 -34.11 -27.99 38.32
C ILE A 227 -35.63 -27.88 38.20
N GLY A 228 -36.32 -29.00 38.49
CA GLY A 228 -37.76 -29.06 38.67
C GLY A 228 -38.56 -29.08 37.37
N LEU A 229 -39.80 -29.55 37.46
CA LEU A 229 -40.81 -29.33 36.42
C LEU A 229 -41.23 -27.86 36.43
N CYS A 230 -41.74 -27.36 35.30
CA CYS A 230 -42.01 -25.93 35.15
C CYS A 230 -43.08 -25.37 36.12
N ASP A 231 -43.89 -26.22 36.76
CA ASP A 231 -44.91 -25.82 37.74
C ASP A 231 -44.37 -25.77 39.19
N SER A 232 -43.15 -26.24 39.42
CA SER A 232 -42.60 -26.34 40.78
C SER A 232 -42.24 -24.96 41.34
N PRO A 233 -42.52 -24.67 42.63
CA PRO A 233 -42.04 -23.45 43.28
C PRO A 233 -40.50 -23.36 43.30
N ASP A 234 -39.81 -24.50 43.25
CA ASP A 234 -38.35 -24.59 43.21
C ASP A 234 -37.80 -24.73 41.79
N ALA A 235 -38.64 -24.59 40.76
CA ALA A 235 -38.20 -24.70 39.38
C ALA A 235 -37.19 -23.60 39.03
N ARG A 236 -36.19 -23.95 38.22
CA ARG A 236 -35.14 -23.04 37.73
C ARG A 236 -34.92 -23.28 36.25
N LYS A 237 -34.99 -22.24 35.43
CA LYS A 237 -34.65 -22.29 34.00
C LYS A 237 -33.57 -21.25 33.70
N SER A 238 -32.49 -21.65 33.05
CA SER A 238 -31.54 -20.68 32.51
C SER A 238 -31.97 -20.23 31.12
N ILE A 239 -31.79 -18.95 30.87
CA ILE A 239 -31.81 -18.35 29.54
C ILE A 239 -30.47 -17.69 29.28
N GLY A 240 -30.03 -17.65 28.02
CA GLY A 240 -28.75 -17.07 27.66
C GLY A 240 -28.72 -16.57 26.22
N TRP A 241 -27.71 -15.76 25.94
CA TRP A 241 -27.42 -15.23 24.61
C TRP A 241 -25.91 -14.95 24.48
N ASP A 242 -25.49 -14.71 23.25
CA ASP A 242 -24.15 -14.23 22.92
C ASP A 242 -24.24 -12.76 22.52
N HIS A 243 -23.27 -11.97 22.96
CA HIS A 243 -23.12 -10.58 22.58
C HIS A 243 -21.66 -10.34 22.21
N GLN A 244 -21.38 -10.32 20.91
CA GLN A 244 -20.04 -10.56 20.37
C GLN A 244 -19.14 -9.32 20.34
N TYR A 245 -19.71 -8.12 20.21
CA TYR A 245 -18.96 -6.87 20.07
C TYR A 245 -19.77 -5.68 20.60
N GLY A 246 -19.08 -4.55 20.83
CA GLY A 246 -19.71 -3.35 21.38
C GLY A 246 -19.80 -3.36 22.91
N SER A 247 -19.91 -2.17 23.49
CA SER A 247 -19.93 -2.00 24.94
C SER A 247 -21.36 -1.84 25.45
N TYR A 248 -21.76 -2.67 26.42
CA TYR A 248 -23.10 -2.70 26.99
C TYR A 248 -23.09 -2.43 28.49
N GLN A 249 -24.21 -1.91 29.00
CA GLN A 249 -24.45 -1.69 30.42
C GLN A 249 -25.17 -2.86 31.05
N ASN A 250 -26.22 -3.34 30.36
CA ASN A 250 -27.08 -4.44 30.78
C ASN A 250 -27.92 -4.91 29.59
N PHE A 251 -28.68 -5.97 29.81
CA PHE A 251 -29.67 -6.50 28.89
C PHE A 251 -31.06 -6.41 29.52
N VAL A 252 -32.06 -6.25 28.67
CA VAL A 252 -33.47 -6.36 29.05
C VAL A 252 -34.04 -7.60 28.37
N VAL A 253 -34.55 -8.51 29.17
CA VAL A 253 -35.30 -9.69 28.75
C VAL A 253 -36.79 -9.36 28.81
N SER A 254 -37.58 -9.79 27.84
CA SER A 254 -39.05 -9.73 27.87
C SER A 254 -39.61 -11.13 27.69
N LEU A 255 -40.34 -11.61 28.70
CA LEU A 255 -40.98 -12.93 28.68
C LEU A 255 -42.35 -12.85 28.01
N ILE A 256 -42.66 -13.84 27.17
CA ILE A 256 -43.92 -13.90 26.42
C ILE A 256 -44.76 -15.12 26.80
N ARG A 257 -46.08 -14.96 26.74
CA ARG A 257 -47.09 -15.97 27.08
C ARG A 257 -47.78 -16.55 25.86
N THR A 258 -47.72 -15.86 24.72
CA THR A 258 -48.40 -16.27 23.49
C THR A 258 -47.52 -16.12 22.24
N VAL A 259 -47.79 -16.94 21.22
CA VAL A 259 -47.07 -16.89 19.95
C VAL A 259 -47.45 -15.59 19.23
N GLY A 260 -46.45 -14.84 18.75
CA GLY A 260 -46.66 -13.55 18.10
C GLY A 260 -46.77 -12.36 19.06
N GLU A 261 -46.64 -12.57 20.37
CA GLU A 261 -46.57 -11.48 21.35
C GLU A 261 -45.34 -10.59 21.11
N THR A 262 -45.55 -9.27 21.15
CA THR A 262 -44.49 -8.28 21.00
C THR A 262 -43.73 -8.05 22.31
N PRO A 263 -42.41 -7.86 22.28
CA PRO A 263 -41.62 -7.64 23.49
C PRO A 263 -41.86 -6.26 24.12
N GLY A 264 -41.65 -6.16 25.44
CA GLY A 264 -41.72 -4.91 26.20
C GLY A 264 -42.50 -5.00 27.51
N ALA A 265 -43.27 -6.07 27.71
CA ALA A 265 -43.89 -6.42 28.98
C ALA A 265 -43.07 -7.48 29.73
N ASN A 266 -43.34 -7.64 31.03
CA ASN A 266 -42.75 -8.69 31.89
C ASN A 266 -41.22 -8.75 31.80
N THR A 267 -40.58 -7.61 32.06
CA THR A 267 -39.16 -7.45 31.77
C THR A 267 -38.26 -7.76 32.95
N ILE A 268 -37.11 -8.34 32.67
CA ILE A 268 -36.01 -8.57 33.62
C ILE A 268 -34.78 -7.85 33.09
N THR A 269 -34.06 -7.13 33.97
CA THR A 269 -32.80 -6.47 33.61
C THR A 269 -31.63 -7.24 34.23
N THR A 270 -30.62 -7.57 33.43
CA THR A 270 -29.45 -8.32 33.89
C THR A 270 -28.16 -7.75 33.31
N GLY A 271 -27.08 -7.76 34.09
CA GLY A 271 -25.74 -7.34 33.64
C GLY A 271 -24.97 -8.45 32.92
N ASN A 272 -25.50 -9.67 32.90
CA ASN A 272 -24.81 -10.86 32.39
C ASN A 272 -25.39 -11.29 31.04
N ASN A 273 -24.67 -12.15 30.30
CA ASN A 273 -25.11 -12.77 29.05
C ASN A 273 -26.14 -13.90 29.23
N GLY A 274 -26.95 -13.80 30.29
CA GLY A 274 -27.94 -14.80 30.67
C GLY A 274 -28.57 -14.47 32.02
N GLU A 275 -29.67 -15.18 32.30
CA GLU A 275 -30.47 -14.99 33.51
C GLU A 275 -31.06 -16.33 33.97
N ILE A 276 -31.31 -16.47 35.28
CA ILE A 276 -32.00 -17.64 35.83
C ILE A 276 -33.42 -17.22 36.21
N LEU A 277 -34.41 -17.86 35.61
CA LEU A 277 -35.80 -17.71 35.99
C LEU A 277 -36.08 -18.59 37.22
N HIS A 278 -36.61 -17.97 38.27
CA HIS A 278 -36.94 -18.62 39.54
C HIS A 278 -38.44 -18.83 39.70
N GLY A 279 -38.82 -20.02 40.16
CA GLY A 279 -40.22 -20.36 40.41
C GLY A 279 -40.92 -20.92 39.17
N PRO A 280 -42.26 -21.04 39.22
CA PRO A 280 -43.02 -21.60 38.13
C PRO A 280 -42.85 -20.79 36.85
N PHE A 281 -42.55 -21.47 35.74
CA PHE A 281 -42.29 -20.84 34.45
C PHE A 281 -43.13 -21.43 33.30
N CYS A 282 -44.08 -22.33 33.55
CA CYS A 282 -44.92 -22.91 32.48
C CYS A 282 -45.80 -21.87 31.77
N GLU A 283 -46.11 -20.74 32.42
CA GLU A 283 -46.90 -19.67 31.80
C GLU A 283 -46.13 -18.91 30.72
N TRP A 284 -44.80 -19.02 30.71
CA TRP A 284 -43.94 -18.41 29.71
C TRP A 284 -43.65 -19.42 28.62
N ILE A 285 -43.80 -18.99 27.36
CA ILE A 285 -43.53 -19.85 26.20
C ILE A 285 -42.21 -19.48 25.51
N GLY A 286 -41.61 -18.36 25.86
CA GLY A 286 -40.37 -17.88 25.27
C GLY A 286 -39.95 -16.51 25.78
N PHE A 287 -38.90 -15.98 25.18
CA PHE A 287 -38.38 -14.66 25.53
C PHE A 287 -37.79 -13.92 24.33
N TYR A 288 -37.76 -12.60 24.44
CA TYR A 288 -36.88 -11.72 23.67
C TYR A 288 -35.81 -11.13 24.58
N VAL A 289 -34.69 -10.70 24.01
CA VAL A 289 -33.67 -9.95 24.72
C VAL A 289 -33.13 -8.82 23.87
N LYS A 290 -32.88 -7.65 24.48
CA LYS A 290 -32.15 -6.55 23.85
C LYS A 290 -31.00 -6.09 24.73
N ALA A 291 -29.98 -5.52 24.12
CA ALA A 291 -28.86 -4.88 24.81
C ALA A 291 -29.17 -3.40 25.06
N ASN A 292 -28.83 -2.91 26.24
CA ASN A 292 -28.72 -1.48 26.53
C ASN A 292 -27.24 -1.12 26.46
N CYS A 293 -26.87 -0.34 25.45
CA CYS A 293 -25.50 -0.01 25.17
C CYS A 293 -25.01 1.23 25.93
N ASN A 294 -23.70 1.33 26.09
CA ASN A 294 -23.11 2.56 26.62
C ASN A 294 -23.45 3.75 25.72
N GLY A 295 -23.77 4.89 26.33
CA GLY A 295 -24.26 6.07 25.59
C GLY A 295 -25.78 6.15 25.46
N GLY A 296 -26.54 5.27 26.12
CA GLY A 296 -27.99 5.39 26.29
C GLY A 296 -28.84 4.87 25.12
N SER A 297 -28.23 4.22 24.14
CA SER A 297 -28.94 3.53 23.06
C SER A 297 -29.34 2.11 23.47
N SER A 298 -30.35 1.55 22.78
CA SER A 298 -30.71 0.13 22.88
C SER A 298 -30.56 -0.54 21.52
N SER A 299 -30.26 -1.83 21.54
CA SER A 299 -30.37 -2.66 20.34
C SER A 299 -31.84 -2.92 20.01
N GLU A 300 -32.08 -3.39 18.79
CA GLU A 300 -33.31 -4.11 18.46
C GLU A 300 -33.49 -5.34 19.36
N TRP A 301 -34.74 -5.80 19.51
CA TRP A 301 -35.02 -7.05 20.21
C TRP A 301 -34.55 -8.25 19.38
N ALA A 302 -33.82 -9.16 20.01
CA ALA A 302 -33.53 -10.49 19.50
C ALA A 302 -34.58 -11.48 20.03
N GLY A 303 -35.07 -12.37 19.16
CA GLY A 303 -36.09 -13.35 19.49
C GLY A 303 -37.34 -13.26 18.61
N PRO A 304 -38.42 -13.97 18.97
CA PRO A 304 -38.53 -14.74 20.21
C PRO A 304 -37.72 -16.05 20.15
N HIS A 305 -37.15 -16.44 21.29
CA HIS A 305 -36.67 -17.81 21.52
C HIS A 305 -37.71 -18.56 22.35
N TYR A 306 -38.24 -19.64 21.80
CA TYR A 306 -39.25 -20.48 22.45
C TYR A 306 -38.60 -21.53 23.37
N PHE A 307 -39.32 -21.84 24.44
CA PHE A 307 -38.88 -22.62 25.59
C PHE A 307 -38.95 -24.13 25.46
#